data_AF-A0A9D1W7Z6-F1
#
_entry.id   AF-A0A9D1W7Z6-F1
#
_cell.length_a   1.000
_cell.length_b   1.000
_cell.length_c   1.000
_cell.angle_alpha   90.00
_cell.angle_beta   90.00
_cell.angle_gamma   90.00
#
_symmetry.space_group_name_H-M   'P 1'
#
loop_
_entity.id
_entity.type
_entity.pdbx_description
1 polymer ?
#
loop_
_entity_poly.entity_id
_entity_poly.type
_entity_poly.pdbx_seq_one_letter_code
_entity_poly.pdbx_strand_id
1 'polypeptide(L)'
;MILVIFSLPLKGQEKELVEKIKVLERSVENLSYELDKALKSSDDALLFNFVEDIAHYDKVRLTGPAAKVFNPTAKGAGNPLVFWSYIFIPKDMNFDAEKAPLVVLVHGGVHGNFGLSNKHILRELLAQGYVVAAPEYRGSTGYGRAFQRKIDYGGKEIDD
;
A
#
# COMPACT_ATOMS: atom_id res chain seq x y z
N MET A 1 -50.90 33.94 -34.73
CA MET A 1 -49.94 34.06 -33.62
C MET A 1 -49.18 32.75 -33.51
N ILE A 2 -48.07 32.60 -34.23
CA ILE A 2 -47.25 31.38 -34.22
C ILE A 2 -46.16 31.57 -33.17
N LEU A 3 -46.23 30.79 -32.10
CA LEU A 3 -45.26 30.78 -31.02
C LEU A 3 -44.04 29.99 -31.47
N VAL A 4 -42.96 30.66 -31.84
CA VAL A 4 -41.66 30.03 -32.15
C VAL A 4 -41.01 29.67 -30.82
N ILE A 5 -41.05 28.39 -30.47
CA ILE A 5 -40.30 27.85 -29.34
C ILE A 5 -38.83 27.77 -29.78
N PHE A 6 -38.02 28.71 -29.31
CA PHE A 6 -36.57 28.63 -29.42
C PHE A 6 -36.08 27.44 -28.58
N SER A 7 -35.62 26.40 -29.26
CA SER A 7 -34.85 25.32 -28.63
C SER A 7 -33.46 25.86 -28.28
N LEU A 8 -33.25 26.17 -26.99
CA LEU A 8 -31.92 26.47 -26.46
C LEU A 8 -30.98 25.28 -26.69
N PRO A 9 -29.66 25.49 -26.87
CA PRO A 9 -28.71 24.44 -27.22
C PRO A 9 -28.42 23.53 -26.01
N LEU A 10 -29.30 22.55 -25.76
CA LEU A 10 -29.18 21.51 -24.73
C LEU A 10 -27.83 20.74 -24.75
N LYS A 11 -27.18 20.66 -25.92
CA LYS A 11 -25.91 19.94 -26.09
C LYS A 11 -24.72 20.55 -25.35
N GLY A 12 -24.72 21.86 -25.09
CA GLY A 12 -23.62 22.52 -24.35
C GLY A 12 -23.63 22.16 -22.87
N GLN A 13 -24.83 22.14 -22.29
CA GLN A 13 -25.04 21.83 -20.87
C GLN A 13 -24.78 20.35 -20.56
N GLU A 14 -25.10 19.44 -21.48
CA GLU A 14 -24.81 18.01 -21.35
C GLU A 14 -23.31 17.72 -21.30
N LYS A 15 -22.51 18.33 -22.19
CA LYS A 15 -21.05 18.15 -22.20
C LYS A 15 -20.40 18.66 -20.92
N GLU A 16 -20.85 19.80 -20.42
CA GLU A 16 -20.37 20.36 -19.15
C GLU A 16 -20.71 19.45 -17.96
N LEU A 17 -21.92 18.89 -17.92
CA LEU A 17 -22.34 17.93 -16.89
C LEU A 17 -21.49 16.66 -16.94
N VAL A 18 -21.22 16.10 -18.12
CA VAL A 18 -20.36 14.92 -18.27
C VAL A 18 -18.95 15.18 -17.78
N GLU A 19 -18.38 16.36 -18.06
CA GLU A 19 -17.04 16.70 -17.58
C GLU A 19 -17.02 16.86 -16.05
N LYS A 20 -18.05 17.50 -15.46
CA LYS A 20 -18.20 17.58 -14.01
C LYS A 20 -18.32 16.20 -13.36
N ILE A 21 -19.06 15.27 -13.97
CA ILE A 21 -19.17 13.88 -13.50
C ILE A 21 -17.80 13.21 -13.49
N LYS A 22 -17.02 13.32 -14.58
CA LYS A 22 -15.67 12.74 -14.63
C LYS A 22 -14.73 13.31 -13.58
N VAL A 23 -14.80 14.62 -13.34
CA VAL A 23 -14.01 15.28 -12.28
C VAL A 23 -14.44 14.75 -10.91
N LEU A 24 -15.73 14.60 -10.67
CA LEU A 24 -16.27 14.06 -9.42
C LEU A 24 -15.85 12.60 -9.21
N GLU A 25 -15.96 11.75 -10.23
CA GLU A 25 -15.50 10.35 -10.19
C GLU A 25 -14.02 10.25 -9.83
N ARG A 26 -13.16 11.05 -10.46
CA ARG A 26 -11.73 11.12 -10.11
C ARG A 26 -11.51 11.59 -8.67
N SER A 27 -12.34 12.51 -8.20
CA SER A 27 -12.26 13.04 -6.84
C SER A 27 -12.64 11.98 -5.82
N VAL A 28 -13.71 11.21 -6.09
CA VAL A 28 -14.12 10.05 -5.28
C VAL A 28 -13.04 8.97 -5.27
N GLU A 29 -12.47 8.64 -6.42
CA GLU A 29 -11.37 7.66 -6.51
C GLU A 29 -10.11 8.16 -5.77
N ASN A 30 -9.78 9.45 -5.84
CA ASN A 30 -8.69 10.00 -5.03
C ASN A 30 -8.98 9.91 -3.53
N LEU A 31 -10.21 10.22 -3.13
CA LEU A 31 -10.63 10.15 -1.73
C LEU A 31 -10.55 8.72 -1.19
N SER A 32 -10.85 7.70 -1.99
CA SER A 32 -10.70 6.31 -1.56
C SER A 32 -9.24 5.96 -1.24
N TYR A 33 -8.27 6.45 -2.02
CA TYR A 33 -6.84 6.25 -1.71
C TYR A 33 -6.38 7.01 -0.47
N GLU A 34 -6.95 8.19 -0.20
CA GLU A 34 -6.68 8.93 1.04
C GLU A 34 -7.25 8.19 2.25
N LEU A 35 -8.46 7.64 2.12
CA LEU A 35 -9.08 6.80 3.14
C LEU A 35 -8.26 5.54 3.41
N ASP A 36 -7.77 4.86 2.37
CA ASP A 36 -6.90 3.68 2.53
C ASP A 36 -5.62 4.01 3.30
N LYS A 37 -5.00 5.17 3.05
CA LYS A 37 -3.83 5.62 3.83
C LYS A 37 -4.18 5.89 5.29
N ALA A 38 -5.34 6.49 5.56
CA ALA A 38 -5.80 6.75 6.93
C ALA A 38 -6.11 5.44 7.68
N LEU A 39 -6.81 4.51 7.02
CA LEU A 39 -7.07 3.17 7.56
C LEU A 39 -5.77 2.42 7.83
N LYS A 40 -4.80 2.49 6.90
CA LYS A 40 -3.48 1.90 7.08
C LYS A 40 -2.74 2.49 8.28
N SER A 41 -2.74 3.81 8.43
CA SER A 41 -2.11 4.47 9.58
C SER A 41 -2.78 4.08 10.91
N SER A 42 -4.10 3.89 10.90
CA SER A 42 -4.84 3.40 12.08
C SER A 42 -4.49 1.95 12.39
N ASP A 43 -4.41 1.10 11.37
CA ASP A 43 -4.06 -0.31 11.51
C ASP A 43 -2.62 -0.49 12.03
N ASP A 44 -1.68 0.32 11.54
CA ASP A 44 -0.28 0.35 12.02
C ASP A 44 -0.19 0.65 13.53
N ALA A 45 -0.97 1.62 14.01
CA ALA A 45 -0.99 1.98 15.42
C ALA A 45 -1.61 0.86 16.28
N LEU A 46 -2.67 0.22 15.80
CA LEU A 46 -3.28 -0.91 16.49
C LEU A 46 -2.36 -2.14 16.50
N LEU A 47 -1.71 -2.43 15.37
CA LEU A 47 -0.78 -3.54 15.24
C LEU A 47 0.35 -3.44 16.26
N PHE A 48 0.90 -2.25 16.47
CA PHE A 48 1.88 -1.99 17.53
C PHE A 48 1.36 -2.44 18.90
N ASN A 49 0.17 -1.99 19.31
CA ASN A 49 -0.44 -2.38 20.58
C ASN A 49 -0.66 -3.91 20.71
N PHE A 50 -0.85 -4.61 19.59
CA PHE A 50 -1.04 -6.06 19.57
C PHE A 50 0.24 -6.88 19.68
N VAL A 51 1.42 -6.27 19.52
CA VAL A 51 2.70 -6.98 19.56
C VAL A 51 3.69 -6.40 20.56
N GLU A 52 3.41 -5.20 21.10
CA GLU A 52 4.32 -4.50 22.00
C GLU A 52 4.64 -5.28 23.27
N ASP A 53 3.81 -6.25 23.68
CA ASP A 53 4.04 -7.11 24.83
C ASP A 53 5.14 -8.15 24.55
N ILE A 54 5.19 -8.70 23.33
CA ILE A 54 6.03 -9.86 22.98
C ILE A 54 7.21 -9.54 22.04
N ALA A 55 7.19 -8.43 21.31
CA ALA A 55 8.20 -8.14 20.29
C ALA A 55 8.70 -6.69 20.34
N HIS A 56 9.96 -6.51 19.98
CA HIS A 56 10.47 -5.24 19.47
C HIS A 56 9.93 -5.05 18.06
N TYR A 57 9.43 -3.85 17.78
CA TYR A 57 8.77 -3.49 16.54
C TYR A 57 9.42 -2.27 15.93
N ASP A 58 9.66 -2.32 14.62
CA ASP A 58 10.00 -1.14 13.83
C ASP A 58 9.39 -1.22 12.43
N LYS A 59 9.15 -0.07 11.81
CA LYS A 59 8.72 0.05 10.42
C LYS A 59 9.80 0.77 9.64
N VAL A 60 10.57 0.00 8.88
CA VAL A 60 11.77 0.47 8.16
C VAL A 60 11.50 0.65 6.68
N ARG A 61 12.41 1.35 5.99
CA ARG A 61 12.39 1.46 4.53
C ARG A 61 13.47 0.57 3.93
N LEU A 62 13.06 -0.23 2.95
CA LEU A 62 13.93 -1.07 2.14
C LEU A 62 13.97 -0.56 0.70
N THR A 63 14.92 -1.08 -0.07
CA THR A 63 15.07 -0.76 -1.49
C THR A 63 14.99 -2.03 -2.33
N GLY A 64 14.09 -2.04 -3.29
CA GLY A 64 13.94 -3.10 -4.28
C GLY A 64 14.31 -2.61 -5.69
N PRO A 65 14.20 -3.47 -6.70
CA PRO A 65 14.48 -3.10 -8.08
C PRO A 65 13.57 -1.97 -8.56
N ALA A 66 14.00 -1.28 -9.61
CA ALA A 66 13.23 -0.18 -10.17
C ALA A 66 11.83 -0.65 -10.62
N ALA A 67 10.83 0.17 -10.30
CA ALA A 67 9.46 -0.01 -10.78
C ALA A 67 9.40 0.20 -12.31
N LYS A 68 8.38 -0.37 -12.94
CA LYS A 68 8.12 -0.18 -14.36
C LYS A 68 7.85 1.30 -14.64
N VAL A 69 8.67 1.90 -15.50
CA VAL A 69 8.54 3.31 -15.90
C VAL A 69 8.07 3.40 -17.34
N PHE A 70 7.02 4.20 -17.58
CA PHE A 70 6.49 4.41 -18.92
C PHE A 70 7.39 5.33 -19.77
N ASN A 71 8.02 6.32 -19.13
CA ASN A 71 8.96 7.22 -19.78
C ASN A 71 10.39 6.99 -19.22
N PRO A 72 11.29 6.35 -20.00
CA PRO A 72 12.66 6.08 -19.56
C PRO A 72 13.52 7.32 -19.29
N THR A 73 13.14 8.49 -19.81
CA THR A 73 13.87 9.76 -19.60
C THR A 73 13.28 10.59 -18.45
N ALA A 74 12.21 10.12 -17.81
CA ALA A 74 11.63 10.80 -16.66
C ALA A 74 12.63 10.86 -15.50
N LYS A 75 12.57 11.93 -14.71
CA LYS A 75 13.37 12.04 -13.49
C LYS A 75 13.03 10.88 -12.55
N GLY A 76 14.06 10.15 -12.12
CA GLY A 76 13.91 8.98 -11.26
C GLY A 76 13.61 7.67 -12.00
N ALA A 77 13.61 7.66 -13.33
CA ALA A 77 13.59 6.42 -14.10
C ALA A 77 14.82 5.56 -13.77
N GLY A 78 14.60 4.29 -13.45
CA GLY A 78 15.67 3.37 -13.04
C GLY A 78 16.11 3.49 -11.58
N ASN A 79 15.60 4.46 -10.81
CA ASN A 79 15.88 4.51 -9.38
C ASN A 79 15.32 3.26 -8.66
N PRO A 80 16.01 2.75 -7.62
CA PRO A 80 15.46 1.71 -6.76
C PRO A 80 14.10 2.09 -6.20
N LEU A 81 13.21 1.12 -6.11
CA LEU A 81 11.93 1.32 -5.46
C LEU A 81 12.16 1.34 -3.95
N VAL A 82 11.80 2.44 -3.28
CA VAL A 82 11.73 2.48 -1.83
C VAL A 82 10.35 2.05 -1.37
N PHE A 83 10.28 1.10 -0.44
CA PHE A 83 9.05 0.60 0.14
C PHE A 83 9.21 0.31 1.64
N TRP A 84 8.11 0.15 2.36
CA TRP A 84 8.13 -0.07 3.81
C TRP A 84 8.22 -1.56 4.13
N SER A 85 8.79 -1.91 5.28
CA SER A 85 8.70 -3.25 5.84
C SER A 85 8.55 -3.15 7.34
N TYR A 86 7.65 -3.95 7.91
CA TYR A 86 7.63 -4.15 9.36
C TYR A 86 8.69 -5.18 9.72
N ILE A 87 9.38 -4.93 10.83
CA ILE A 87 10.33 -5.87 11.43
C ILE A 87 9.87 -6.13 12.86
N PHE A 88 9.70 -7.41 13.19
CA PHE A 88 9.34 -7.87 14.52
C PHE A 88 10.41 -8.81 15.04
N ILE A 89 10.96 -8.49 16.20
CA ILE A 89 11.99 -9.30 16.87
C ILE A 89 11.44 -9.73 18.23
N PRO A 90 11.33 -11.03 18.54
CA PRO A 90 10.90 -11.50 19.85
C PRO A 90 11.74 -10.90 20.98
N LYS A 91 11.11 -10.44 22.06
CA LYS A 91 11.82 -9.81 23.19
C LYS A 91 12.66 -10.78 24.01
N ASP A 92 12.28 -12.05 24.03
CA ASP A 92 12.96 -13.14 24.73
C ASP A 92 14.00 -13.84 23.85
N MET A 93 14.29 -13.29 22.66
CA MET A 93 15.31 -13.81 21.76
C MET A 93 16.70 -13.75 22.40
N ASN A 94 17.48 -14.82 22.21
CA ASN A 94 18.89 -14.82 22.58
C ASN A 94 19.71 -13.98 21.59
N PHE A 95 19.97 -12.72 21.95
CA PHE A 95 20.78 -11.79 21.15
C PHE A 95 22.28 -12.14 21.11
N ASP A 96 22.75 -13.03 21.97
CA ASP A 96 24.13 -13.54 21.93
C ASP A 96 24.32 -14.64 20.87
N ALA A 97 23.22 -15.15 20.29
CA ALA A 97 23.30 -16.08 19.17
C ALA A 97 23.80 -15.36 17.90
N GLU A 98 24.70 -16.00 17.16
CA GLU A 98 25.28 -15.42 15.93
C GLU A 98 24.23 -15.19 14.83
N LYS A 99 23.15 -15.98 14.81
CA LYS A 99 22.07 -15.90 13.80
C LYS A 99 20.70 -16.16 14.42
N ALA A 100 19.72 -15.38 14.01
CA ALA A 100 18.30 -15.60 14.32
C ALA A 100 17.57 -16.20 13.11
N PRO A 101 16.61 -17.13 13.33
CA PRO A 101 15.77 -17.61 12.24
C PRO A 101 14.79 -16.51 11.82
N LEU A 102 14.70 -16.24 10.52
CA LEU A 102 13.87 -15.18 9.96
C LEU A 102 12.80 -15.74 9.01
N VAL A 103 11.57 -15.25 9.16
CA VAL A 103 10.44 -15.53 8.27
C VAL A 103 10.03 -14.24 7.57
N VAL A 104 9.95 -14.28 6.24
CA VAL A 104 9.31 -13.22 5.46
C VAL A 104 7.82 -13.53 5.40
N LEU A 105 7.00 -12.75 6.10
CA LEU A 105 5.57 -12.92 6.16
C LEU A 105 4.88 -11.93 5.20
N VAL A 106 4.61 -12.42 4.00
CA VAL A 106 3.96 -11.65 2.94
C VAL A 106 2.47 -11.47 3.27
N HIS A 107 1.94 -10.27 3.01
CA HIS A 107 0.50 -10.03 3.15
C HIS A 107 -0.30 -10.69 2.02
N GLY A 108 -1.60 -10.88 2.24
CA GLY A 108 -2.49 -11.57 1.32
C GLY A 108 -3.20 -10.64 0.34
N GLY A 109 -3.43 -11.14 -0.89
CA GLY A 109 -4.19 -10.46 -1.94
C GLY A 109 -3.33 -9.58 -2.86
N VAL A 110 -3.72 -9.50 -4.13
CA VAL A 110 -3.00 -8.74 -5.17
C VAL A 110 -2.89 -7.24 -4.83
N HIS A 111 -3.93 -6.72 -4.17
CA HIS A 111 -3.97 -5.37 -3.61
C HIS A 111 -4.28 -5.44 -2.12
N GLY A 112 -3.33 -5.99 -1.37
CA GLY A 112 -3.36 -6.08 0.09
C GLY A 112 -2.36 -5.13 0.76
N ASN A 113 -2.34 -5.17 2.07
CA ASN A 113 -1.26 -4.65 2.90
C ASN A 113 -1.19 -5.50 4.19
N PHE A 114 -0.07 -5.41 4.92
CA PHE A 114 0.14 -6.17 6.14
C PHE A 114 -0.56 -5.52 7.34
N GLY A 115 -1.30 -6.27 8.14
CA GLY A 115 -2.13 -5.63 9.15
C GLY A 115 -2.67 -6.53 10.23
N LEU A 116 -3.72 -6.08 10.91
CA LEU A 116 -4.38 -6.83 11.98
C LEU A 116 -4.93 -8.19 11.54
N SER A 117 -5.22 -8.39 10.26
CA SER A 117 -5.60 -9.70 9.72
C SER A 117 -4.49 -10.75 9.87
N ASN A 118 -3.22 -10.34 9.92
CA ASN A 118 -2.06 -11.20 10.07
C ASN A 118 -1.66 -11.41 11.55
N LYS A 119 -2.32 -10.75 12.52
CA LYS A 119 -1.86 -10.71 13.92
C LYS A 119 -1.70 -12.08 14.58
N HIS A 120 -2.58 -13.03 14.27
CA HIS A 120 -2.55 -14.36 14.90
C HIS A 120 -1.34 -15.17 14.44
N ILE A 121 -1.09 -15.21 13.12
CA ILE A 121 0.09 -15.91 12.58
C ILE A 121 1.39 -15.21 12.98
N LEU A 122 1.39 -13.87 13.05
CA LEU A 122 2.54 -13.10 13.52
C LEU A 122 2.89 -13.45 14.97
N ARG A 123 1.91 -13.44 15.89
CA ARG A 123 2.16 -13.77 17.31
C ARG A 123 2.63 -15.21 17.49
N GLU A 124 2.09 -16.15 16.72
CA GLU A 124 2.53 -17.55 16.74
C GLU A 124 4.01 -17.68 16.33
N LEU A 125 4.41 -17.06 15.21
CA LEU A 125 5.81 -17.06 14.76
C LEU A 125 6.75 -16.43 15.78
N LEU A 126 6.34 -15.31 16.38
CA LEU A 126 7.13 -14.63 17.41
C LEU A 126 7.29 -15.50 18.66
N ALA A 127 6.22 -16.16 19.11
CA ALA A 127 6.26 -17.07 20.27
C ALA A 127 7.15 -18.31 20.02
N GLN A 128 7.30 -18.72 18.76
CA GLN A 128 8.23 -19.78 18.35
C GLN A 128 9.68 -19.28 18.18
N GLY A 129 9.96 -18.00 18.41
CA GLY A 129 11.29 -17.41 18.37
C GLY A 129 11.77 -16.97 16.99
N TYR A 130 10.87 -16.81 16.00
CA TYR A 130 11.24 -16.29 14.69
C TYR A 130 11.26 -14.76 14.67
N VAL A 131 12.29 -14.18 14.06
CA VAL A 131 12.22 -12.80 13.55
C VAL A 131 11.27 -12.79 12.36
N VAL A 132 10.39 -11.80 12.29
CA VAL A 132 9.45 -11.66 11.17
C VAL A 132 9.71 -10.35 10.44
N ALA A 133 9.91 -10.44 9.13
CA ALA A 133 9.90 -9.29 8.23
C ALA A 133 8.62 -9.34 7.38
N ALA A 134 7.87 -8.24 7.34
CA ALA A 134 6.65 -8.13 6.55
C ALA A 134 6.78 -6.95 5.57
N PRO A 135 7.28 -7.19 4.34
CA PRO A 135 7.47 -6.16 3.35
C PRO A 135 6.14 -5.71 2.72
N GLU A 136 6.05 -4.42 2.47
CA GLU A 136 4.97 -3.75 1.74
C GLU A 136 5.45 -3.48 0.32
N TYR A 137 5.65 -4.57 -0.42
CA TYR A 137 6.19 -4.60 -1.77
C TYR A 137 5.35 -3.77 -2.76
N ARG A 138 5.89 -3.54 -3.97
CA ARG A 138 5.21 -2.73 -5.00
C ARG A 138 3.76 -3.18 -5.19
N GLY A 139 2.83 -2.23 -5.21
CA GLY A 139 1.43 -2.55 -5.37
C GLY A 139 0.62 -2.69 -4.09
N SER A 140 1.26 -2.70 -2.92
CA SER A 140 0.55 -2.63 -1.63
C SER A 140 -0.39 -1.43 -1.55
N THR A 141 -1.54 -1.64 -0.90
CA THR A 141 -2.51 -0.58 -0.58
C THR A 141 -2.12 0.18 0.67
N GLY A 142 -2.75 1.33 0.94
CA GLY A 142 -2.42 2.17 2.10
C GLY A 142 -1.18 3.05 1.94
N TYR A 143 -0.54 3.04 0.76
CA TYR A 143 0.61 3.91 0.39
C TYR A 143 0.28 4.88 -0.75
N GLY A 144 -1.00 5.00 -1.08
CA GLY A 144 -1.53 5.90 -2.11
C GLY A 144 -1.46 5.34 -3.53
N ARG A 145 -2.27 5.94 -4.40
CA ARG A 145 -2.47 5.56 -5.81
C ARG A 145 -1.17 5.29 -6.57
N ALA A 146 -0.19 6.16 -6.41
CA ALA A 146 1.07 6.08 -7.17
C ALA A 146 1.92 4.87 -6.77
N PHE A 147 1.84 4.41 -5.53
CA PHE A 147 2.57 3.22 -5.08
C PHE A 147 1.82 1.94 -5.47
N GLN A 148 0.50 1.90 -5.27
CA GLN A 148 -0.33 0.75 -5.65
C GLN A 148 -0.26 0.45 -7.16
N ARG A 149 -0.15 1.48 -8.01
CA ARG A 149 -0.03 1.30 -9.47
C ARG A 149 1.34 0.79 -9.94
N LYS A 150 2.29 0.56 -9.03
CA LYS A 150 3.60 -0.04 -9.35
C LYS A 150 3.56 -1.57 -9.41
N ILE A 151 2.42 -2.19 -9.10
CA ILE A 151 2.21 -3.63 -9.25
C ILE A 151 2.63 -4.10 -10.66
N ASP A 152 3.30 -5.24 -10.74
CA ASP A 152 3.83 -5.84 -11.98
C ASP A 152 3.31 -7.28 -12.20
N TYR A 153 2.38 -7.74 -11.36
CA TYR A 153 1.67 -9.02 -11.46
C TYR A 153 2.59 -10.24 -11.62
N GLY A 154 3.54 -10.39 -10.69
CA GLY A 154 4.49 -11.51 -10.66
C GLY A 154 5.80 -11.20 -11.38
N GLY A 155 6.04 -9.94 -11.72
CA GLY A 155 7.26 -9.49 -12.37
C GLY A 155 8.42 -9.34 -11.39
N LYS A 156 8.25 -8.53 -10.34
CA LYS A 156 9.35 -8.10 -9.44
C LYS A 156 8.94 -7.99 -7.98
N GLU A 157 7.75 -8.47 -7.63
CA GLU A 157 7.24 -8.48 -6.25
C GLU A 157 8.03 -9.42 -5.34
N ILE A 158 8.64 -10.47 -5.90
CA ILE A 158 9.51 -11.40 -5.15
C ILE A 158 10.92 -10.80 -4.94
N ASP A 159 11.35 -9.91 -5.84
CA ASP A 159 12.64 -9.22 -5.73
C ASP A 159 12.59 -8.00 -4.78
N ASP A 160 11.38 -7.52 -4.45
CA ASP A 160 11.15 -6.50 -3.44
C ASP A 160 11.30 -7.13 -2.04
#